data_AF-W1YKW3-F1
#
_entry.id   AF-W1YKW3-F1
#
_cell.length_a   1.000
_cell.length_b   1.000
_cell.length_c   1.000
_cell.angle_alpha   90.00
_cell.angle_beta   90.00
_cell.angle_gamma   90.00
#
_symmetry.space_group_name_H-M   'P 1'
#
loop_
_entity.id
_entity.type
_entity.pdbx_description
1 polymer ?
#
loop_
_entity_poly.entity_id
_entity_poly.type
_entity_poly.pdbx_seq_one_letter_code
_entity_poly.pdbx_strand_id
1 'polypeptide(L)'
;ALLAAPLAAWLDGERQLTALFTPTSSTFLQGWTVTSHHLVLSLLDDVVATLQVLTPPASGAGEETSQEGWTQQALDLAALAAPSASIPGG
;
A
#
# COMPACT_ATOMS: atom_id res chain seq x y z
N ALA A 1 -9.44 -2.31 -11.07
CA ALA A 1 -9.14 -1.12 -10.24
C ALA A 1 -9.51 -1.43 -8.80
N LEU A 2 -8.76 -0.91 -7.82
CA LEU A 2 -9.08 -0.96 -6.40
C LEU A 2 -9.53 0.44 -5.97
N LEU A 3 -10.72 0.53 -5.39
CA LEU A 3 -11.30 1.77 -4.92
C LEU A 3 -11.51 1.67 -3.41
N ALA A 4 -11.25 2.76 -2.70
CA ALA A 4 -11.53 2.87 -1.28
C ALA A 4 -12.39 4.10 -0.99
N ALA A 5 -13.19 4.02 0.06
CA ALA A 5 -13.92 5.14 0.61
C ALA A 5 -14.01 5.01 2.13
N PRO A 6 -14.13 6.13 2.86
CA PRO A 6 -14.45 6.10 4.28
C PRO A 6 -15.80 5.41 4.47
N LEU A 7 -15.83 4.32 5.23
CA LEU A 7 -17.05 3.53 5.42
C LEU A 7 -18.19 4.38 5.99
N ALA A 8 -17.90 5.22 6.97
CA ALA A 8 -18.89 6.10 7.59
C ALA A 8 -19.51 7.07 6.58
N ALA A 9 -18.69 7.76 5.77
CA ALA A 9 -19.18 8.68 4.74
C ALA A 9 -19.96 7.96 3.64
N TRP A 10 -19.50 6.78 3.22
CA TRP A 10 -20.20 5.96 2.23
C TRP A 10 -21.60 5.55 2.71
N LEU A 11 -21.70 5.16 3.99
CA LEU A 11 -22.97 4.82 4.64
C LEU A 11 -23.87 6.05 4.85
N ASP A 12 -23.29 7.23 5.06
CA ASP A 12 -24.01 8.52 5.13
C ASP A 12 -24.55 8.97 3.77
N GLY A 13 -24.15 8.30 2.68
CA GLY A 13 -24.63 8.55 1.32
C GLY A 13 -23.61 9.23 0.42
N GLU A 14 -22.42 9.53 0.92
CA GLU A 14 -21.33 10.08 0.13
C GLU A 14 -20.87 9.05 -0.93
N ARG A 15 -20.47 9.54 -2.11
CA ARG A 15 -20.03 8.72 -3.25
C ARG A 15 -18.64 9.11 -3.73
N GLN A 16 -17.82 9.63 -2.83
CA GLN A 16 -16.40 9.88 -3.07
C GLN A 16 -15.63 8.57 -2.90
N LEU A 17 -15.23 7.99 -4.03
CA LEU A 17 -14.34 6.84 -4.10
C LEU A 17 -12.94 7.33 -4.49
N THR A 18 -11.93 6.95 -3.70
CA THR A 18 -10.52 7.18 -4.03
C THR A 18 -9.98 5.94 -4.72
N ALA A 19 -9.46 6.09 -5.95
CA ALA A 19 -8.77 5.00 -6.62
C ALA A 19 -7.40 4.78 -5.96
N LEU A 20 -7.27 3.68 -5.23
CA LEU A 20 -6.01 3.26 -4.61
C LEU A 20 -5.11 2.53 -5.60
N PHE A 21 -5.70 1.86 -6.59
CA PHE A 21 -4.96 1.22 -7.66
C PHE A 21 -5.76 1.23 -8.97
N THR A 22 -5.11 1.65 -10.04
CA THR A 22 -5.66 1.59 -11.40
C THR A 22 -4.79 0.64 -12.22
N PRO A 23 -5.34 -0.50 -12.71
CA PRO A 23 -4.58 -1.39 -13.57
C PRO A 23 -4.20 -0.68 -14.85
N THR A 24 -2.97 -0.90 -15.30
CA THR A 24 -2.48 -0.47 -16.61
C THR A 24 -2.48 -1.67 -17.56
N SER A 25 -2.03 -1.50 -18.80
CA SER A 25 -1.92 -2.62 -19.76
C SER A 25 -1.00 -3.75 -19.30
N SER A 26 -0.05 -3.47 -18.41
CA SER A 26 0.96 -4.45 -17.94
C SER A 26 0.88 -4.74 -16.44
N THR A 27 0.07 -4.00 -15.69
CA THR A 27 0.00 -4.12 -14.23
C THR A 27 -1.34 -4.71 -13.76
N PHE A 28 -1.27 -5.82 -13.00
CA PHE A 28 -2.42 -6.52 -12.45
C PHE A 28 -2.36 -6.58 -10.92
N LEU A 29 -3.51 -6.49 -10.25
CA LEU A 29 -3.60 -6.71 -8.80
C LEU A 29 -3.71 -8.21 -8.53
N GLN A 30 -2.67 -8.79 -7.95
CA GLN A 30 -2.66 -10.19 -7.51
C GLN A 30 -3.44 -10.35 -6.19
N GLY A 31 -3.28 -9.40 -5.27
CA GLY A 31 -3.93 -9.44 -3.97
C GLY A 31 -3.68 -8.18 -3.16
N TRP A 32 -4.37 -8.07 -2.03
CA TRP A 32 -4.21 -6.98 -1.10
C TRP A 32 -4.37 -7.51 0.33
N THR A 33 -3.64 -6.92 1.27
CA THR A 33 -3.75 -7.22 2.69
C THR A 33 -3.75 -5.93 3.49
N VAL A 34 -4.62 -5.86 4.49
CA VAL A 34 -4.71 -4.70 5.38
C VAL A 34 -4.11 -5.08 6.74
N THR A 35 -3.33 -4.16 7.28
CA THR A 35 -2.78 -4.20 8.64
C THR A 35 -3.35 -3.03 9.44
N SER A 36 -3.10 -2.98 10.75
CA SER A 36 -3.63 -1.90 11.61
C SER A 36 -3.32 -0.48 11.12
N HIS A 37 -2.21 -0.29 10.39
CA HIS A 37 -1.77 1.04 9.94
C HIS A 37 -1.34 1.10 8.48
N HIS A 38 -1.39 -0.01 7.73
CA HIS A 38 -0.89 -0.06 6.35
C HIS A 38 -1.74 -1.01 5.51
N LEU A 39 -2.02 -0.63 4.28
CA LEU A 39 -2.59 -1.48 3.26
C LEU A 39 -1.46 -1.88 2.29
N VAL A 40 -1.21 -3.17 2.13
CA VAL A 40 -0.18 -3.67 1.21
C VAL A 40 -0.88 -4.28 0.00
N LEU A 41 -0.53 -3.81 -1.20
CA LEU A 41 -0.97 -4.33 -2.48
C LEU A 41 0.11 -5.20 -3.09
N SER A 42 -0.24 -6.41 -3.48
CA SER A 42 0.58 -7.30 -4.30
C SER A 42 0.16 -7.15 -5.75
N LEU A 43 1.06 -6.60 -6.57
CA LEU A 43 0.85 -6.38 -7.99
C LEU A 43 1.78 -7.27 -8.81
N LEU A 44 1.38 -7.55 -10.04
CA LEU A 44 2.23 -8.14 -11.06
C LEU A 44 2.40 -7.11 -12.16
N ASP A 45 3.62 -6.63 -12.37
CA ASP A 45 3.98 -5.76 -13.48
C ASP A 45 4.84 -6.56 -14.46
N ASP A 46 4.32 -6.83 -15.66
CA ASP A 46 5.01 -7.69 -16.65
C ASP A 46 5.43 -9.06 -16.06
N VAL A 47 4.55 -9.68 -15.28
CA VAL A 47 4.79 -10.96 -14.56
C VAL A 47 5.84 -10.85 -13.43
N VAL A 48 6.31 -9.65 -13.11
CA VAL A 48 7.20 -9.38 -11.98
C VAL A 48 6.37 -9.00 -10.75
N ALA A 49 6.54 -9.76 -9.66
CA ALA A 49 5.89 -9.46 -8.39
C ALA A 49 6.44 -8.16 -7.80
N THR A 50 5.57 -7.17 -7.60
CA THR A 50 5.88 -5.90 -6.95
C THR A 50 4.90 -5.64 -5.80
N LEU A 51 5.40 -5.07 -4.70
CA LEU A 51 4.60 -4.76 -3.52
C LEU A 51 4.51 -3.24 -3.36
N GLN A 52 3.29 -2.74 -3.16
CA GLN A 52 3.04 -1.33 -2.89
C GLN A 52 2.40 -1.18 -1.51
N VAL A 53 2.96 -0.31 -0.68
CA VAL A 53 2.45 0.03 0.64
C VAL A 53 1.67 1.32 0.53
N LEU A 54 0.42 1.25 0.94
CA LEU A 54 -0.50 2.36 1.05
C LEU A 54 -0.69 2.69 2.53
N THR A 55 -0.25 3.87 2.95
CA THR A 55 -0.43 4.36 4.32
C THR A 55 -1.71 5.21 4.37
N PRO A 56 -2.77 4.76 5.08
CA PRO A 56 -3.97 5.56 5.24
C PRO A 56 -3.65 6.85 6.00
N PRO A 57 -4.31 7.97 5.67
CA PRO A 57 -4.23 9.18 6.50
C PRO A 57 -4.72 8.84 7.91
N ALA A 58 -4.02 9.36 8.94
CA ALA A 58 -4.28 9.01 10.33
C ALA A 58 -5.75 9.22 10.68
N SER A 59 -6.50 8.13 10.81
CA SER A 59 -7.86 8.17 11.33
C SER A 59 -7.76 8.10 12.86
N GLY A 60 -7.45 9.26 13.45
CA GLY A 60 -7.54 9.53 14.88
C GLY A 60 -6.99 8.49 15.86
N ALA A 61 -5.68 8.52 16.12
CA ALA A 61 -5.08 8.27 17.44
C ALA A 61 -3.55 8.47 17.37
N GLY A 62 -3.05 9.52 18.00
CA GLY A 62 -1.62 9.75 18.24
C GLY A 62 -0.99 10.79 17.31
N GLU A 63 -0.73 11.97 17.89
CA GLU A 63 0.20 12.99 17.40
C GLU A 63 1.52 12.32 16.92
N GLU A 64 2.09 12.54 15.73
CA GLU A 64 2.87 13.73 15.35
C GLU A 64 3.13 13.81 13.82
N THR A 65 2.35 13.13 12.96
CA THR A 65 2.48 13.31 11.50
C THR A 65 1.11 13.35 10.83
N SER A 66 0.57 14.58 10.70
CA SER A 66 -0.63 14.85 9.91
C SER A 66 -0.29 14.64 8.43
N GLN A 67 -0.51 13.43 7.94
CA GLN A 67 -0.37 13.14 6.51
C GLN A 67 -1.74 13.32 5.84
N GLU A 68 -1.89 14.38 5.03
CA GLU A 68 -3.17 14.85 4.45
C GLU A 68 -3.76 13.96 3.35
N GLY A 69 -3.28 12.72 3.21
CA GLY A 69 -3.76 11.80 2.20
C GLY A 69 -3.11 10.44 2.28
N TRP A 70 -3.54 9.57 1.36
CA TRP A 70 -2.93 8.25 1.20
C TRP A 70 -1.46 8.40 0.82
N THR A 71 -0.60 7.94 1.73
CA THR A 71 0.74 7.42 1.50
C THR A 71 0.82 6.41 0.38
N GLN A 72 1.56 6.59 -0.72
CA GLN A 72 1.92 5.45 -1.57
C GLN A 72 3.44 5.32 -1.66
N GLN A 73 3.96 4.17 -1.25
CA GLN A 73 5.37 3.84 -1.32
C GLN A 73 5.55 2.46 -1.95
N ALA A 74 6.38 2.37 -2.99
CA ALA A 74 6.80 1.07 -3.51
C ALA A 74 7.71 0.38 -2.48
N LEU A 75 7.40 -0.86 -2.13
CA LEU A 75 8.25 -1.64 -1.25
C LEU A 75 9.40 -2.22 -2.06
N ASP A 76 10.61 -1.80 -1.74
CA ASP A 76 11.81 -2.34 -2.38
C ASP A 76 12.06 -3.77 -1.88
N LEU A 77 11.72 -4.74 -2.72
CA LEU A 77 11.92 -6.16 -2.42
C LEU A 77 13.38 -6.58 -2.58
N ALA A 78 14.18 -5.84 -3.36
CA ALA A 78 15.61 -6.11 -3.48
C ALA A 78 16.35 -5.77 -2.17
N ALA A 79 15.91 -4.72 -1.47
CA ALA A 79 16.40 -4.35 -0.14
C ALA A 79 16.10 -5.46 0.89
N LEU A 80 14.97 -6.15 0.76
CA LEU A 80 14.62 -7.31 1.59
C LEU A 80 15.40 -8.58 1.20
N ALA A 81 15.73 -8.74 -0.08
CA ALA A 81 16.48 -9.87 -0.61
C ALA A 81 17.99 -9.75 -0.46
N ALA A 82 18.49 -8.59 0.00
CA ALA A 82 19.91 -8.41 0.27
C ALA A 82 20.38 -9.54 1.21
N PRO A 83 21.36 -10.36 0.81
CA PRO A 83 21.90 -11.38 1.70
C PRO A 83 22.39 -10.64 2.93
N SER A 84 21.98 -11.09 4.13
CA SER A 84 22.59 -10.64 5.38
C SER A 84 24.09 -10.69 5.16
N ALA A 85 24.73 -9.52 5.11
CA ALA A 85 26.14 -9.44 4.78
C ALA A 85 26.88 -10.41 5.69
N SER A 86 27.40 -11.48 5.10
CA SER A 86 28.14 -12.53 5.80
C SER A 86 29.28 -11.82 6.50
N ILE A 87 29.20 -11.73 7.82
CA ILE A 87 30.25 -11.15 8.67
C ILE A 87 31.48 -12.04 8.48
N PRO A 88 32.59 -11.57 7.89
CA PRO A 88 33.79 -12.39 7.83
C PRO A 88 34.50 -12.32 9.18
N GLY A 89 34.59 -13.45 9.88
CA GLY A 89 35.36 -13.55 11.11
C GLY A 89 35.37 -14.97 11.70
N GLY A 90 36.50 -15.66 11.53
CA GLY A 90 36.80 -16.97 12.12
C GLY A 90 38.08 -17.54 11.53
#